data_AF-A0A842MUB1-F1
#
_entry.id   AF-A0A842MUB1-F1
#
_cell.length_a   1.000
_cell.length_b   1.000
_cell.length_c   1.000
_cell.angle_alpha   90.00
_cell.angle_beta   90.00
_cell.angle_gamma   90.00
#
_symmetry.space_group_name_H-M   'P 1'
#
loop_
_entity.id
_entity.type
_entity.pdbx_description
1 polymer ?
#
loop_
_entity_poly.entity_id
_entity_poly.type
_entity_poly.pdbx_seq_one_letter_code
_entity_poly.pdbx_strand_id
1 'polypeptide(L)'
;RGEILTEIFVPKAPSGTKAVFLKKGRTSEDIAQVNVAVRLTVTGEVCRLARIVLGAVAPTPLRAKAAEAMLEGMKLGEIYQLVDKVAKKAAEETKPISDVRAPAEYRRAVAEVLTKRAVSVLLERFKGG
;
A
#
# COMPACT_ATOMS: atom_id res chain seq x y z
N ARG A 1 -8.80 -2.14 -33.61
CA ARG A 1 -8.27 -3.51 -33.36
C ARG A 1 -8.94 -4.03 -32.10
N GLY A 2 -9.44 -5.26 -32.10
CA GLY A 2 -9.99 -5.91 -30.92
C GLY A 2 -8.93 -6.81 -30.28
N GLU A 3 -8.70 -6.66 -28.99
CA GLU A 3 -7.84 -7.53 -28.18
C GLU A 3 -8.70 -8.17 -27.09
N ILE A 4 -8.30 -9.36 -26.63
CA ILE A 4 -8.96 -10.08 -25.52
C ILE A 4 -7.88 -10.49 -24.52
N LEU A 5 -8.05 -10.12 -23.24
CA LEU A 5 -7.18 -10.59 -22.16
C LEU A 5 -7.46 -12.07 -21.89
N THR A 6 -6.47 -12.94 -22.13
CA THR A 6 -6.62 -14.40 -21.98
C THR A 6 -6.02 -14.94 -20.68
N GLU A 7 -5.00 -14.28 -20.13
CA GLU A 7 -4.28 -14.77 -18.95
C GLU A 7 -3.70 -13.61 -18.13
N ILE A 8 -3.60 -13.83 -16.81
CA ILE A 8 -2.77 -13.04 -15.91
C ILE A 8 -1.80 -13.99 -15.19
N PHE A 9 -0.52 -13.90 -15.53
CA PHE A 9 0.53 -14.64 -14.83
C PHE A 9 1.02 -13.86 -13.60
N VAL A 10 0.86 -14.45 -12.41
CA VAL A 10 1.38 -13.90 -11.16
C VAL A 10 2.53 -14.79 -10.66
N PRO A 11 3.79 -14.33 -10.69
CA PRO A 11 4.91 -15.15 -10.24
C PRO A 11 4.83 -15.42 -8.74
N LYS A 12 5.31 -16.60 -8.33
CA LYS A 12 5.44 -16.95 -6.91
C LYS A 12 6.29 -15.88 -6.20
N ALA A 13 5.80 -15.41 -5.06
CA ALA A 13 6.52 -14.44 -4.27
C ALA A 13 7.84 -15.05 -3.71
N PRO A 14 8.94 -14.28 -3.64
CA PRO A 14 10.16 -14.72 -2.98
C PRO A 14 9.90 -15.15 -1.53
N SER A 15 10.76 -16.03 -1.00
CA SER A 15 10.72 -16.38 0.43
C SER A 15 10.81 -15.13 1.31
N GLY A 16 10.15 -15.16 2.48
CA GLY A 16 10.08 -14.01 3.38
C GLY A 16 9.19 -12.86 2.87
N THR A 17 8.36 -13.09 1.86
CA THR A 17 7.38 -12.10 1.38
C THR A 17 6.05 -12.21 2.11
N LYS A 18 5.55 -11.07 2.62
CA LYS A 18 4.19 -10.95 3.16
C LYS A 18 3.48 -9.77 2.50
N ALA A 19 2.16 -9.89 2.32
CA ALA A 19 1.34 -8.86 1.71
C ALA A 19 0.03 -8.64 2.48
N VAL A 20 -0.51 -7.43 2.40
CA VAL A 20 -1.82 -7.06 2.95
C VAL A 20 -2.53 -6.13 1.98
N PHE A 21 -3.85 -6.24 1.92
CA PHE A 21 -4.73 -5.35 1.18
C PHE A 21 -5.80 -4.82 2.13
N LEU A 22 -5.95 -3.51 2.19
CA LEU A 22 -6.96 -2.84 3.00
C LEU A 22 -7.85 -1.97 2.10
N LYS A 23 -9.16 -2.06 2.28
CA LYS A 23 -10.17 -1.31 1.51
C LYS A 23 -11.03 -0.50 2.48
N LYS A 24 -11.26 0.77 2.15
CA LYS A 24 -12.30 1.61 2.75
C LYS A 24 -13.37 1.92 1.71
N GLY A 25 -14.61 1.51 1.99
CA GLY A 25 -15.84 1.92 1.30
C GLY A 25 -16.86 2.49 2.29
N ARG A 26 -18.02 2.93 1.79
CA ARG A 26 -19.16 3.30 2.65
C ARG A 26 -19.80 2.05 3.25
N THR A 27 -19.95 1.01 2.43
CA THR A 27 -20.32 -0.36 2.83
C THR A 27 -19.25 -1.36 2.38
N SER A 28 -19.39 -2.63 2.76
CA SER A 28 -18.47 -3.72 2.37
C SER A 28 -18.45 -3.97 0.86
N GLU A 29 -19.63 -3.92 0.22
CA GLU A 29 -19.84 -4.22 -1.20
C GLU A 29 -19.56 -3.01 -2.12
N ASP A 30 -19.39 -1.83 -1.54
CA ASP A 30 -19.26 -0.58 -2.29
C ASP A 30 -17.92 -0.45 -3.04
N ILE A 31 -17.89 0.40 -4.07
CA ILE A 31 -16.62 0.81 -4.70
C ILE A 31 -15.74 1.50 -3.65
N ALA A 32 -14.45 1.17 -3.64
CA ALA A 32 -13.51 1.74 -2.68
C ALA A 32 -13.44 3.27 -2.79
N GLN A 33 -13.56 3.96 -1.66
CA GLN A 33 -13.16 5.36 -1.54
C GLN A 33 -11.63 5.47 -1.58
N VAL A 34 -10.95 4.53 -0.90
CA VAL A 34 -9.50 4.33 -0.94
C VAL A 34 -9.20 2.85 -0.70
N ASN A 35 -8.20 2.30 -1.36
CA ASN A 35 -7.60 1.04 -0.97
C ASN A 35 -6.07 1.10 -1.05
N VAL A 36 -5.41 0.25 -0.27
CA VAL A 36 -3.95 0.17 -0.21
C VAL A 36 -3.53 -1.30 -0.21
N ALA A 37 -2.65 -1.67 -1.12
CA ALA A 37 -1.92 -2.94 -1.13
C ALA A 37 -0.47 -2.67 -0.70
N VAL A 38 0.00 -3.37 0.32
CA VAL A 38 1.42 -3.34 0.72
C VAL A 38 1.99 -4.75 0.64
N ARG A 39 3.20 -4.87 0.09
CA ARG A 39 3.97 -6.11 0.06
C ARG A 39 5.40 -5.80 0.49
N LEU A 40 5.89 -6.55 1.47
CA LEU A 40 7.29 -6.47 1.91
C LEU A 40 7.94 -7.84 1.74
N THR A 41 9.17 -7.87 1.24
CA THR A 41 10.04 -9.04 1.23
C THR A 41 11.18 -8.80 2.22
N VAL A 42 11.31 -9.66 3.20
CA VAL A 42 12.29 -9.52 4.29
C VAL A 42 13.27 -10.68 4.25
N THR A 43 14.55 -10.39 4.47
CA THR A 43 15.60 -11.40 4.62
C THR A 43 16.38 -11.11 5.90
N GLY A 44 16.36 -12.03 6.85
CA GLY A 44 16.76 -11.74 8.23
C GLY A 44 15.79 -10.71 8.82
N GLU A 45 16.31 -9.56 9.24
CA GLU A 45 15.50 -8.43 9.74
C GLU A 45 15.40 -7.27 8.74
N VAL A 46 15.98 -7.40 7.55
CA VAL A 46 16.10 -6.30 6.58
C VAL A 46 15.00 -6.40 5.52
N CYS A 47 14.25 -5.32 5.32
CA CYS A 47 13.32 -5.18 4.21
C CYS A 47 14.09 -5.03 2.90
N ARG A 48 14.05 -6.06 2.05
CA ARG A 48 14.75 -6.10 0.76
C ARG A 48 13.94 -5.48 -0.37
N LEU A 49 12.62 -5.66 -0.35
CA LEU A 49 11.73 -5.09 -1.36
C LEU A 49 10.46 -4.59 -0.68
N ALA A 50 10.04 -3.37 -1.04
CA ALA A 50 8.79 -2.79 -0.58
C ALA A 50 7.92 -2.40 -1.78
N ARG A 51 6.65 -2.77 -1.75
CA ARG A 51 5.64 -2.29 -2.72
C ARG A 51 4.47 -1.69 -1.97
N ILE A 52 4.12 -0.45 -2.29
CA ILE A 52 2.97 0.28 -1.74
C ILE A 52 2.15 0.80 -2.92
N VAL A 53 0.97 0.24 -3.12
CA VAL A 53 0.07 0.61 -4.21
C VAL A 53 -1.25 1.10 -3.64
N LEU A 54 -1.72 2.26 -4.10
CA LEU A 54 -2.95 2.90 -3.66
C LEU A 54 -3.94 2.98 -4.83
N GLY A 55 -5.20 2.64 -4.55
CA GLY A 55 -6.31 2.75 -5.50
C GLY A 55 -7.32 3.81 -5.10
N ALA A 56 -8.08 4.30 -6.09
CA ALA A 56 -9.09 5.37 -5.94
C ALA A 56 -8.51 6.72 -5.44
N VAL A 57 -7.22 6.94 -5.64
CA VAL A 57 -6.49 8.16 -5.23
C VAL A 57 -5.69 8.82 -6.37
N ALA A 58 -5.91 8.38 -7.61
CA ALA A 58 -5.37 8.91 -8.86
C ALA A 58 -6.19 8.33 -10.04
N PRO A 59 -6.03 8.82 -11.30
CA PRO A 59 -6.72 8.28 -12.47
C PRO A 59 -6.44 6.79 -12.74
N THR A 60 -5.28 6.29 -12.33
CA THR A 60 -4.86 4.88 -12.38
C THR A 60 -4.37 4.45 -10.99
N PRO A 61 -4.24 3.13 -10.71
CA PRO A 61 -3.54 2.68 -9.51
C PRO A 61 -2.18 3.35 -9.38
N LEU A 62 -1.90 3.92 -8.21
CA LEU A 62 -0.70 4.69 -7.93
C LEU A 62 0.28 3.85 -7.12
N ARG A 63 1.53 3.77 -7.56
CA ARG A 63 2.61 3.18 -6.78
C ARG A 63 3.39 4.28 -6.05
N ALA A 64 3.39 4.26 -4.72
CA ALA A 64 4.05 5.25 -3.86
C ALA A 64 5.54 4.95 -3.73
N LYS A 65 6.31 5.22 -4.80
CA LYS A 65 7.72 4.84 -4.91
C LYS A 65 8.60 5.55 -3.89
N ALA A 66 8.28 6.80 -3.54
CA ALA A 66 9.06 7.52 -2.55
C ALA A 66 8.86 6.92 -1.15
N ALA A 67 7.64 6.51 -0.82
CA ALA A 67 7.36 5.78 0.42
C ALA A 67 8.02 4.39 0.43
N GLU A 68 8.05 3.68 -0.70
CA GLU A 68 8.75 2.39 -0.82
C GLU A 68 10.25 2.52 -0.55
N ALA A 69 10.91 3.53 -1.11
CA ALA A 69 12.34 3.77 -0.94
C ALA A 69 12.74 4.04 0.53
N MET A 70 11.81 4.55 1.35
CA MET A 70 12.04 4.74 2.79
C MET A 70 12.06 3.42 3.58
N LEU A 71 11.55 2.33 3.00
CA LEU A 71 11.47 1.02 3.65
C LEU A 71 12.57 0.07 3.17
N GLU A 72 12.96 0.15 1.89
CA GLU A 72 13.99 -0.72 1.32
C GLU A 72 15.36 -0.46 1.96
N GLY A 73 16.02 -1.52 2.41
CA GLY A 73 17.30 -1.47 3.13
C GLY A 73 17.19 -1.28 4.64
N MET A 74 16.02 -0.93 5.16
CA MET A 74 15.80 -0.69 6.59
C MET A 74 15.55 -2.00 7.36
N LYS A 75 15.97 -2.04 8.64
CA LYS A 75 15.57 -3.11 9.56
C LYS A 75 14.12 -2.95 10.00
N LEU A 76 13.41 -4.06 10.26
CA LEU A 76 12.03 -4.03 10.74
C LEU A 76 11.85 -3.16 11.99
N GLY A 77 12.77 -3.21 12.94
CA GLY A 77 12.75 -2.38 14.15
C GLY A 77 12.83 -0.87 13.88
N GLU A 78 13.58 -0.46 12.85
CA GLU A 78 13.69 0.94 12.42
C GLU A 78 12.44 1.38 11.65
N ILE A 79 11.87 0.47 10.85
CA ILE A 79 10.62 0.73 10.12
C ILE A 79 9.48 1.05 11.08
N TYR A 80 9.41 0.41 12.26
CA TYR A 80 8.42 0.75 13.30
C TYR A 80 8.42 2.24 13.66
N GLN A 81 9.59 2.87 13.68
CA GLN A 81 9.74 4.29 14.01
C GLN A 81 9.45 5.21 12.82
N LEU A 82 9.48 4.67 11.60
CA LEU A 82 9.29 5.42 10.35
C LEU A 82 7.87 5.33 9.79
N VAL A 83 7.00 4.46 10.32
CA VAL A 83 5.68 4.17 9.75
C VAL A 83 4.88 5.45 9.47
N ASP A 84 4.87 6.41 10.40
CA ASP A 84 4.14 7.67 10.23
C ASP A 84 4.68 8.50 9.06
N LYS A 85 6.01 8.57 8.92
CA LYS A 85 6.65 9.31 7.83
C LYS A 85 6.40 8.63 6.49
N VAL A 86 6.45 7.30 6.44
CA VAL A 86 6.18 6.49 5.24
C VAL A 86 4.73 6.68 4.79
N ALA A 87 3.79 6.64 5.74
CA ALA A 87 2.36 6.83 5.48
C ALA A 87 2.07 8.23 4.92
N LYS A 88 2.61 9.27 5.56
CA LYS A 88 2.51 10.65 5.09
C LYS A 88 3.10 10.77 3.69
N LYS A 89 4.27 10.18 3.44
CA LYS A 89 4.91 10.23 2.14
C LYS A 89 4.06 9.60 1.04
N ALA A 90 3.45 8.44 1.31
CA ALA A 90 2.55 7.79 0.37
C ALA A 90 1.31 8.64 0.06
N ALA A 91 0.77 9.35 1.06
CA ALA A 91 -0.37 10.24 0.88
C ALA A 91 -0.03 11.49 0.04
N GLU A 92 1.18 12.05 0.20
CA GLU A 92 1.68 13.17 -0.62
C GLU A 92 1.78 12.82 -2.11
N GLU A 93 2.03 11.55 -2.45
CA GLU A 93 2.10 11.09 -3.84
C GLU A 93 0.71 11.02 -4.52
N THR A 94 -0.38 11.10 -3.75
CA THR A 94 -1.75 10.96 -4.25
C THR A 94 -2.27 12.20 -4.99
N LYS A 95 -3.09 11.96 -6.03
CA LYS A 95 -3.75 13.00 -6.84
C LYS A 95 -5.25 12.70 -7.01
N PRO A 96 -6.01 12.61 -5.89
CA PRO A 96 -7.42 12.24 -5.94
C PRO A 96 -8.28 13.36 -6.52
N ILE A 97 -9.35 12.98 -7.23
CA ILE A 97 -10.48 13.86 -7.51
C ILE A 97 -11.47 13.87 -6.34
N SER A 98 -12.35 14.86 -6.31
CA SER A 98 -13.55 14.85 -5.48
C SER A 98 -14.73 14.30 -6.28
N ASP A 99 -15.53 13.42 -5.69
CA ASP A 99 -16.78 12.93 -6.29
C ASP A 99 -17.84 12.67 -5.20
N VAL A 100 -18.98 12.11 -5.61
CA VAL A 100 -20.10 11.73 -4.71
C VAL A 100 -19.73 10.68 -3.65
N ARG A 101 -18.58 10.00 -3.78
CA ARG A 101 -18.13 8.99 -2.83
C ARG A 101 -17.27 9.62 -1.75
N ALA A 102 -16.40 10.56 -2.10
CA ALA A 102 -15.58 11.30 -1.14
C ALA A 102 -14.88 12.51 -1.77
N PRO A 103 -14.65 13.60 -0.99
CA PRO A 103 -13.79 14.69 -1.41
C PRO A 103 -12.31 14.26 -1.46
N ALA A 104 -11.53 14.93 -2.30
CA ALA A 104 -10.11 14.67 -2.52
C ALA A 104 -9.27 14.71 -1.21
N GLU A 105 -9.56 15.66 -0.32
CA GLU A 105 -8.88 15.78 0.97
C GLU A 105 -9.12 14.56 1.88
N TYR A 106 -10.38 14.10 1.97
CA TYR A 106 -10.71 12.88 2.71
C TYR A 106 -9.97 11.66 2.13
N ARG A 107 -9.91 11.53 0.81
CA ARG A 107 -9.18 10.43 0.16
C ARG A 107 -7.69 10.46 0.50
N ARG A 108 -7.07 11.64 0.54
CA ARG A 108 -5.66 11.79 0.94
C ARG A 108 -5.45 11.42 2.40
N ALA A 109 -6.30 11.89 3.31
CA ALA A 109 -6.21 11.55 4.73
C ALA A 109 -6.40 10.03 4.97
N VAL A 110 -7.36 9.41 4.29
CA VAL A 110 -7.59 7.96 4.40
C VAL A 110 -6.44 7.16 3.78
N ALA A 111 -5.81 7.64 2.70
CA ALA A 111 -4.62 7.02 2.12
C ALA A 111 -3.46 6.94 3.11
N GLU A 112 -3.22 8.02 3.86
CA GLU A 112 -2.23 8.04 4.95
C GLU A 112 -2.56 6.99 6.01
N VAL A 113 -3.80 7.03 6.55
CA VAL A 113 -4.25 6.12 7.62
C VAL A 113 -4.17 4.65 7.19
N LEU A 114 -4.64 4.32 5.98
CA LEU A 114 -4.61 2.96 5.48
C LEU A 114 -3.18 2.49 5.19
N THR A 115 -2.30 3.35 4.71
CA THR A 115 -0.89 3.00 4.50
C THR A 115 -0.21 2.70 5.83
N LYS A 116 -0.39 3.56 6.85
CA LYS A 116 0.10 3.31 8.22
C LYS A 116 -0.36 1.94 8.73
N ARG A 117 -1.68 1.69 8.67
CA ARG A 117 -2.26 0.42 9.12
C ARG A 117 -1.70 -0.78 8.36
N ALA A 118 -1.59 -0.68 7.04
CA ALA A 118 -1.10 -1.78 6.21
C ALA A 118 0.37 -2.13 6.54
N VAL A 119 1.24 -1.12 6.67
CA VAL A 119 2.64 -1.34 7.07
C VAL A 119 2.71 -1.95 8.47
N SER A 120 2.00 -1.39 9.46
CA SER A 120 1.98 -1.93 10.82
C SER A 120 1.51 -3.39 10.89
N VAL A 121 0.45 -3.74 10.16
CA VAL A 121 -0.04 -5.14 10.09
C VAL A 121 1.04 -6.08 9.55
N LEU A 122 1.80 -5.66 8.54
CA LEU A 122 2.89 -6.49 8.02
C LEU A 122 4.02 -6.65 9.03
N LEU A 123 4.42 -5.59 9.72
CA LEU A 123 5.46 -5.67 10.74
C LEU A 123 5.08 -6.67 11.85
N GLU A 124 3.84 -6.63 12.34
CA GLU A 124 3.35 -7.59 13.34
C GLU A 124 3.34 -9.03 12.80
N ARG A 125 2.96 -9.22 11.52
CA ARG A 125 3.02 -10.54 10.90
C ARG A 125 4.45 -11.07 10.81
N PHE A 126 5.47 -10.22 10.69
CA PHE A 126 6.88 -10.66 10.68
C PHE A 126 7.41 -11.03 12.07
N LYS A 127 6.85 -10.47 13.15
CA LYS A 127 7.22 -10.83 14.53
C LYS A 127 6.70 -12.20 14.97
N GLY A 128 5.50 -12.56 14.54
CA GLY A 128 4.79 -13.77 15.00
C GLY A 128 5.06 -15.03 14.18
N GLY A 129 6.19 -15.12 13.46
CA GLY A 129 6.54 -16.25 12.60
C GLY A 129 7.95 -16.72 12.80
#